data_AF-A0A7S2YLE0-F1
#
_entry.id   AF-A0A7S2YLE0-F1
#
_cell.length_a   1.000
_cell.length_b   1.000
_cell.length_c   1.000
_cell.angle_alpha   90.00
_cell.angle_beta   90.00
_cell.angle_gamma   90.00
#
_symmetry.space_group_name_H-M   'P 1'
#
loop_
_entity.id
_entity.type
_entity.pdbx_description
1 polymer ?
#
loop_
_entity_poly.entity_id
_entity_poly.type
_entity_poly.pdbx_seq_one_letter_code
_entity_poly.pdbx_strand_id
1 'polypeptide(L)'
;EGAHWPVSCQKLEEWKSTIEEHVQDVQDEEGVDGTDINEVSHKLWIKANTRPCPKCKAPIEKNDGCNHVTCSNPLCKHEFCWICRNDWSLHGTNTGGYFRCNRWVDQGEEHNYYDKAPTEAEMVTPTDEDLSDPRRMRAIYGTAMHESRVAHKRARETARFIHHYQRFSAHADSMELECKMFDSCAERLKPIVQAAVEFNGDSTFNF
;
A
#
# COMPACT_ATOMS: atom_id res chain seq x y z
N GLU A 1 -9.94 -19.66 32.36
CA GLU A 1 -10.38 -18.76 31.25
C GLU A 1 -10.81 -17.43 31.85
N GLY A 2 -10.40 -16.32 31.26
CA GLY A 2 -10.67 -14.97 31.78
C GLY A 2 -12.04 -14.43 31.37
N ALA A 3 -12.53 -13.40 32.07
CA ALA A 3 -13.75 -12.69 31.72
C ALA A 3 -13.58 -11.91 30.40
N HIS A 4 -14.52 -12.03 29.46
CA HIS A 4 -14.43 -11.42 28.12
C HIS A 4 -15.75 -10.76 27.66
N TRP A 5 -16.52 -10.22 28.61
CA TRP A 5 -17.68 -9.38 28.29
C TRP A 5 -17.19 -8.08 27.61
N PRO A 6 -17.81 -7.58 26.52
CA PRO A 6 -19.13 -7.92 25.96
C PRO A 6 -19.13 -8.99 24.85
N VAL A 7 -17.99 -9.63 24.55
CA VAL A 7 -17.88 -10.56 23.42
C VAL A 7 -18.38 -11.97 23.80
N SER A 8 -19.08 -12.64 22.88
CA SER A 8 -19.52 -14.02 23.08
C SER A 8 -18.34 -15.00 23.05
N CYS A 9 -18.46 -16.13 23.73
CA CYS A 9 -17.41 -17.16 23.75
C CYS A 9 -17.02 -17.62 22.35
N GLN A 10 -18.01 -17.84 21.46
CA GLN A 10 -17.78 -18.25 20.08
C GLN A 10 -16.89 -17.26 19.31
N LYS A 11 -17.20 -15.96 19.38
CA LYS A 11 -16.42 -14.93 18.68
C LYS A 11 -15.01 -14.81 19.23
N LEU A 12 -14.84 -15.02 20.53
CA LEU A 12 -13.52 -15.04 21.14
C LEU A 12 -12.68 -16.22 20.64
N GLU A 13 -13.29 -17.39 20.46
CA GLU A 13 -12.61 -18.58 19.97
C GLU A 13 -12.22 -18.45 18.49
N GLU A 14 -13.12 -17.93 17.66
CA GLU A 14 -12.82 -17.56 16.26
C GLU A 14 -11.65 -16.58 16.20
N TRP A 15 -11.65 -15.53 17.03
CA TRP A 15 -10.57 -14.56 17.10
C TRP A 15 -9.23 -15.16 17.50
N LYS A 16 -9.21 -16.05 18.50
CA LYS A 16 -7.98 -16.76 18.91
C LYS A 16 -7.43 -17.62 17.78
N SER A 17 -8.30 -18.33 17.07
CA SER A 17 -7.91 -19.15 15.92
C SER A 17 -7.25 -18.31 14.81
N THR A 18 -7.83 -17.16 14.48
CA THR A 18 -7.22 -16.22 13.51
C THR A 18 -5.85 -15.73 13.96
N ILE A 19 -5.66 -15.46 15.25
CA ILE A 19 -4.37 -15.03 15.79
C ILE A 19 -3.33 -16.16 15.68
N GLU A 20 -3.71 -17.39 15.99
CA GLU A 20 -2.82 -18.56 15.89
C GLU A 20 -2.36 -18.81 14.45
N GLU A 21 -3.22 -18.60 13.44
CA GLU A 21 -2.82 -18.69 12.02
C GLU A 21 -1.77 -17.65 11.65
N HIS A 22 -1.92 -16.42 12.15
CA HIS A 22 -1.07 -15.29 11.80
C HIS A 22 0.10 -15.04 12.77
N VAL A 23 0.26 -15.88 13.80
CA VAL A 23 1.28 -15.65 14.84
C VAL A 23 2.69 -15.61 14.24
N GLN A 24 2.96 -16.44 13.21
CA GLN A 24 4.26 -16.49 12.55
C GLN A 24 4.64 -15.17 11.88
N ASP A 25 3.65 -14.36 11.46
CA ASP A 25 3.88 -13.07 10.79
C ASP A 25 4.51 -12.01 11.70
N VAL A 26 4.51 -12.23 13.02
CA VAL A 26 5.07 -11.31 14.02
C VAL A 26 6.13 -11.98 14.91
N GLN A 27 6.36 -13.29 14.78
CA GLN A 27 7.33 -14.03 15.61
C GLN A 27 8.79 -13.65 15.37
N ASP A 28 9.14 -13.18 14.17
CA ASP A 28 10.51 -12.80 13.83
C ASP A 28 10.91 -11.41 14.35
N GLU A 29 9.97 -10.63 14.93
CA GLU A 29 10.28 -9.31 15.48
C GLU A 29 10.89 -9.42 16.89
N GLU A 30 12.01 -8.73 17.13
CA GLU A 30 12.68 -8.75 18.44
C GLU A 30 11.74 -8.27 19.55
N GLY A 31 11.59 -9.10 20.59
CA GLY A 31 10.83 -8.75 21.80
C GLY A 31 9.34 -9.03 21.74
N VAL A 32 8.87 -9.95 20.88
CA VAL A 32 7.49 -10.48 20.93
C VAL A 32 7.46 -11.77 21.74
N ASP A 33 6.72 -11.81 22.84
CA ASP A 33 6.38 -13.09 23.47
C ASP A 33 5.24 -13.72 22.68
N GLY A 34 5.58 -14.66 21.79
CA GLY A 34 4.61 -15.38 20.95
C GLY A 34 3.57 -16.20 21.72
N THR A 35 3.66 -16.26 23.05
CA THR A 35 2.66 -16.90 23.91
C THR A 35 1.56 -15.96 24.41
N ASP A 36 1.75 -14.63 24.36
CA ASP A 36 0.72 -13.65 24.71
C ASP A 36 -0.15 -13.28 23.50
N ILE A 37 -1.35 -13.86 23.46
CA ILE A 37 -2.38 -13.62 22.45
C ILE A 37 -2.69 -12.12 22.31
N ASN A 38 -2.72 -11.36 23.41
CA ASN A 38 -3.02 -9.93 23.35
C ASN A 38 -1.91 -9.16 22.65
N GLU A 39 -0.66 -9.42 23.00
CA GLU A 39 0.50 -8.77 22.37
C GLU A 39 0.58 -9.06 20.87
N VAL A 40 0.45 -10.34 20.51
CA VAL A 40 0.42 -10.79 19.11
C VAL A 40 -0.71 -10.11 18.36
N SER A 41 -1.93 -10.10 18.92
CA SER A 41 -3.09 -9.48 18.29
C SER A 41 -2.90 -7.97 18.06
N HIS A 42 -2.30 -7.28 19.02
CA HIS A 42 -2.04 -5.85 18.93
C HIS A 42 -1.02 -5.54 17.81
N LYS A 43 0.04 -6.35 17.70
CA LYS A 43 1.05 -6.21 16.64
C LYS A 43 0.48 -6.52 15.25
N LEU A 44 -0.32 -7.57 15.13
CA LEU A 44 -1.03 -7.90 13.88
C LEU A 44 -1.95 -6.76 13.45
N TRP A 45 -2.69 -6.18 14.39
CA TRP A 45 -3.56 -5.04 14.10
C TRP A 45 -2.76 -3.83 13.60
N ILE A 46 -1.64 -3.49 14.25
CA ILE A 46 -0.75 -2.40 13.81
C ILE A 46 -0.24 -2.66 12.40
N LYS A 47 0.21 -3.89 12.11
CA LYS A 47 0.75 -4.26 10.79
C LYS A 47 -0.30 -4.18 9.68
N ALA A 48 -1.54 -4.55 9.99
CA ALA A 48 -2.64 -4.55 9.02
C ALA A 48 -3.22 -3.15 8.76
N ASN A 49 -3.34 -2.31 9.78
CA ASN A 49 -4.09 -1.04 9.70
C ASN A 49 -3.22 0.21 9.64
N THR A 50 -1.91 0.09 9.90
CA THR A 50 -1.00 1.23 9.91
C THR A 50 0.08 1.12 8.85
N ARG A 51 0.68 2.27 8.51
CA ARG A 51 1.90 2.34 7.71
C ARG A 51 2.95 3.14 8.46
N PRO A 52 4.23 2.73 8.44
CA PRO A 52 5.29 3.44 9.17
C PRO A 52 5.49 4.85 8.59
N CYS A 53 6.03 5.83 9.30
CA CYS A 53 6.40 7.12 8.71
C CYS A 53 7.67 6.96 7.82
N PRO A 54 7.78 7.58 6.63
CA PRO A 54 9.01 7.50 5.83
C PRO A 54 10.24 8.04 6.56
N LYS A 55 10.06 9.06 7.42
CA LYS A 55 11.15 9.73 8.17
C LYS A 55 11.45 9.08 9.53
N CYS A 56 10.46 8.95 10.41
CA CYS A 56 10.67 8.47 11.78
C CYS A 56 10.20 7.03 12.05
N LYS A 57 9.64 6.34 11.04
CA LYS A 57 9.10 4.97 11.12
C LYS A 57 7.96 4.73 12.11
N ALA A 58 7.51 5.76 12.84
CA ALA A 58 6.32 5.66 13.70
C ALA A 58 5.10 5.16 12.91
N PRO A 59 4.30 4.21 13.44
CA PRO A 59 3.10 3.72 12.77
C PRO A 59 2.05 4.83 12.67
N ILE A 60 1.49 5.01 11.47
CA ILE A 60 0.45 6.01 11.20
C ILE A 60 -0.77 5.27 10.66
N GLU A 61 -1.90 5.46 11.31
CA GLU A 61 -3.23 5.06 10.82
C GLU A 61 -3.80 6.14 9.90
N LYS A 62 -4.52 5.72 8.85
CA LYS A 62 -5.19 6.65 7.94
C LYS A 62 -6.62 6.85 8.39
N ASN A 63 -6.95 8.06 8.85
CA ASN A 63 -8.24 8.34 9.47
C ASN A 63 -9.22 9.08 8.54
N ASP A 64 -8.79 9.45 7.34
CA ASP A 64 -9.58 10.23 6.38
C ASP A 64 -9.22 9.84 4.93
N GLY A 65 -10.08 10.21 3.98
CA GLY A 65 -9.89 9.96 2.55
C GLY A 65 -8.69 10.68 1.93
N CYS A 66 -8.22 11.74 2.57
CA CYS A 66 -7.13 12.56 2.07
C CYS A 66 -5.81 11.78 1.98
N ASN A 67 -5.11 11.88 0.85
CA ASN A 67 -3.80 11.25 0.65
C ASN A 67 -2.62 12.11 1.14
N HIS A 68 -2.89 13.34 1.57
CA HIS A 68 -1.92 14.18 2.28
C HIS A 68 -1.90 13.77 3.75
N VAL A 69 -0.79 13.21 4.21
CA VAL A 69 -0.65 12.74 5.59
C VAL A 69 0.48 13.48 6.28
N THR A 70 0.16 14.07 7.43
CA THR A 70 1.14 14.65 8.35
C THR A 70 1.41 13.67 9.48
N CYS A 71 2.68 13.38 9.75
CA CYS A 71 3.05 12.47 10.83
C CYS A 71 2.59 13.01 12.20
N SER A 72 1.79 12.23 12.93
CA SER A 72 1.26 12.58 14.25
C SER A 72 2.33 12.69 15.34
N ASN A 73 3.55 12.17 15.10
CA ASN A 73 4.65 12.30 16.04
C ASN A 73 5.07 13.79 16.14
N PRO A 74 4.99 14.40 17.34
CA PRO A 74 5.23 15.82 17.54
C PRO A 74 6.67 16.25 17.23
N LEU A 75 7.63 15.33 17.28
CA LEU A 75 9.04 15.57 16.94
C LEU A 75 9.34 15.44 15.44
N CYS A 76 8.43 14.81 14.67
CA CYS A 76 8.65 14.53 13.25
C CYS A 76 7.89 15.52 12.36
N LYS A 77 6.55 15.62 12.54
CA LYS A 77 5.61 16.46 11.77
C LYS A 77 5.84 16.48 10.25
N HIS A 78 6.37 15.39 9.71
CA HIS A 78 6.69 15.30 8.30
C HIS A 78 5.44 15.07 7.46
N GLU A 79 5.31 15.80 6.36
CA GLU A 79 4.19 15.75 5.43
C GLU A 79 4.56 14.94 4.18
N PHE A 80 3.78 13.91 3.88
CA PHE A 80 4.05 12.99 2.78
C PHE A 80 2.77 12.49 2.13
N CYS A 81 2.93 11.89 0.95
CA CYS A 81 1.84 11.25 0.21
C CYS A 81 1.62 9.80 0.70
N TRP A 82 0.39 9.46 1.07
CA TRP A 82 0.04 8.11 1.55
C TRP A 82 0.33 7.01 0.52
N ILE A 83 0.13 7.32 -0.77
CA ILE A 83 0.28 6.37 -1.89
C ILE A 83 1.75 6.10 -2.19
N CYS A 84 2.50 7.16 -2.56
CA CYS A 84 3.85 7.02 -3.09
C CYS A 84 4.95 7.23 -2.06
N ARG A 85 4.60 7.63 -0.83
CA ARG A 85 5.50 7.75 0.32
C ARG A 85 6.56 8.86 0.21
N ASN A 86 6.53 9.61 -0.88
CA ASN A 86 7.40 10.77 -1.10
C ASN A 86 6.84 12.02 -0.39
N ASP A 87 7.72 13.00 -0.22
CA ASP A 87 7.40 14.30 0.37
C ASP A 87 6.20 14.96 -0.31
N TRP A 88 5.33 15.56 0.51
CA TRP A 88 4.16 16.27 -0.01
C TRP A 88 4.54 17.52 -0.80
N SER A 89 5.71 18.10 -0.54
CA SER A 89 6.28 19.22 -1.31
C SER A 89 6.46 18.90 -2.80
N LEU A 90 6.63 17.62 -3.16
CA LEU A 90 6.70 17.15 -4.53
C LEU A 90 5.33 17.02 -5.21
N HIS A 91 4.24 17.22 -4.47
CA HIS A 91 2.85 17.13 -4.92
C HIS A 91 2.21 18.51 -4.91
N GLY A 92 2.75 19.42 -5.72
CA GLY A 92 2.21 20.75 -5.91
C GLY A 92 1.78 21.01 -7.35
N THR A 93 1.18 22.17 -7.58
CA THR A 93 0.90 22.68 -8.93
C THR A 93 2.18 22.83 -9.77
N ASN A 94 3.26 23.30 -9.14
CA ASN A 94 4.55 23.57 -9.80
C ASN A 94 5.35 22.30 -10.15
N THR A 95 5.15 21.20 -9.42
CA THR A 95 5.82 19.91 -9.69
C THR A 95 5.03 19.03 -10.65
N GLY A 96 4.01 19.60 -11.30
CA GLY A 96 3.22 18.97 -12.32
C GLY A 96 2.02 18.17 -11.79
N GLY A 97 1.47 18.60 -10.65
CA GLY A 97 0.15 18.25 -10.15
C GLY A 97 0.16 17.34 -8.92
N TYR A 98 -0.90 17.47 -8.12
CA TYR A 98 -1.12 16.66 -6.91
C TYR A 98 -1.21 15.15 -7.15
N PHE A 99 -1.49 14.72 -8.39
CA PHE A 99 -1.66 13.31 -8.77
C PHE A 99 -0.57 12.78 -9.71
N ARG A 100 0.54 13.53 -9.89
CA ARG A 100 1.63 13.10 -10.77
C ARG A 100 2.22 11.75 -10.37
N CYS A 101 2.20 11.42 -9.08
CA CYS A 101 2.68 10.14 -8.57
C CYS A 101 1.92 8.93 -9.11
N ASN A 102 0.74 9.10 -9.74
CA ASN A 102 0.02 8.02 -10.40
C ASN A 102 0.68 7.56 -11.69
N ARG A 103 1.49 8.41 -12.31
CA ARG A 103 2.23 8.09 -13.52
C ARG A 103 3.35 7.10 -13.22
N TRP A 104 3.38 5.99 -13.96
CA TRP A 104 4.53 5.09 -13.99
C TRP A 104 5.66 5.74 -14.78
N VAL A 105 6.88 5.67 -14.25
CA VAL A 105 8.10 6.13 -14.93
C VAL A 105 8.97 4.91 -15.13
N ASP A 106 9.12 4.48 -16.38
CA ASP A 106 10.08 3.44 -16.74
C ASP A 106 11.51 3.95 -16.49
N GLN A 107 12.35 3.11 -15.91
CA GLN A 107 13.75 3.42 -15.60
C GLN A 107 14.59 3.53 -16.90
N GLY A 108 14.47 4.65 -17.61
CA GLY A 108 15.41 5.11 -18.65
C GLY A 108 15.54 4.26 -19.93
N GLU A 109 16.20 4.86 -20.93
CA GLU A 109 16.37 4.28 -22.28
C GLU A 109 17.38 3.11 -22.34
N GLU A 110 18.30 2.99 -21.38
CA GLU A 110 19.29 1.89 -21.32
C GLU A 110 18.63 0.51 -21.23
N HIS A 111 17.48 0.39 -20.57
CA HIS A 111 16.78 -0.88 -20.39
C HIS A 111 16.05 -1.39 -21.63
N ASN A 112 15.77 -0.53 -22.62
CA ASN A 112 15.07 -0.92 -23.85
C ASN A 112 15.91 -1.82 -24.78
N TYR A 113 17.24 -1.83 -24.65
CA TYR A 113 18.11 -2.73 -25.41
C TYR A 113 17.81 -4.20 -25.11
N TYR A 114 17.52 -4.49 -23.83
CA TYR A 114 17.24 -5.83 -23.33
C TYR A 114 15.77 -6.26 -23.50
N ASP A 115 14.90 -5.39 -24.01
CA ASP A 115 13.49 -5.70 -24.27
C ASP A 115 13.18 -6.07 -25.71
N LYS A 116 14.12 -5.83 -26.64
CA LYS A 116 13.97 -6.23 -28.04
C LYS A 116 13.83 -7.74 -28.13
N ALA A 117 12.78 -8.21 -28.81
CA ALA A 117 12.59 -9.62 -29.12
C ALA A 117 13.76 -10.08 -30.01
N PRO A 118 14.35 -11.27 -29.77
CA PRO A 118 15.34 -11.83 -30.68
C PRO A 118 14.69 -12.06 -32.05
N THR A 119 15.47 -11.85 -33.11
CA THR A 119 15.05 -12.25 -34.46
C THR A 119 15.07 -13.78 -34.60
N GLU A 120 14.32 -14.34 -35.55
CA GLU A 120 14.31 -15.81 -35.79
C GLU A 120 15.72 -16.39 -35.99
N ALA A 121 16.64 -15.61 -36.58
CA ALA A 121 18.05 -15.99 -36.77
C ALA A 121 18.88 -16.07 -35.47
N GLU A 122 18.41 -15.45 -34.38
CA GLU A 122 19.06 -15.42 -33.05
C GLU A 122 18.44 -16.45 -32.09
N MET A 123 17.28 -17.03 -32.44
CA MET A 123 16.56 -18.05 -31.67
C MET A 123 17.05 -19.48 -31.98
N VAL A 124 18.35 -19.65 -32.22
CA VAL A 124 18.95 -20.98 -32.42
C VAL A 124 19.37 -21.53 -31.06
N THR A 125 18.90 -22.73 -30.71
CA THR A 125 19.37 -23.45 -29.52
C THR A 125 20.85 -23.83 -29.70
N PRO A 126 21.75 -23.51 -28.74
CA PRO A 126 23.14 -23.92 -28.82
C PRO A 126 23.25 -25.44 -29.00
N THR A 127 24.06 -25.90 -29.95
CA THR A 127 24.38 -27.33 -30.09
C THR A 127 25.47 -27.74 -29.09
N ASP A 128 25.64 -29.04 -28.86
CA ASP A 128 26.72 -29.56 -27.99
C ASP A 128 28.12 -29.12 -28.47
N GLU A 129 28.30 -28.92 -29.78
CA GLU A 129 29.53 -28.37 -30.35
C GLU A 129 29.73 -26.87 -30.02
N ASP A 130 28.65 -26.08 -29.99
CA ASP A 130 28.70 -24.66 -29.63
C ASP A 130 28.99 -24.45 -28.13
N LEU A 131 28.54 -25.38 -27.29
CA LEU A 131 28.85 -25.40 -25.86
C LEU A 131 30.33 -25.73 -25.59
N SER A 132 31.02 -26.36 -26.54
CA SER A 132 32.43 -26.78 -26.41
C SER A 132 33.45 -25.68 -26.74
N ASP A 133 33.08 -24.63 -27.50
CA ASP A 133 33.93 -23.47 -27.81
C ASP A 133 33.17 -22.15 -27.58
N PRO A 134 33.47 -21.42 -26.50
CA PRO A 134 32.82 -20.14 -26.20
C PRO A 134 32.93 -19.09 -27.32
N ARG A 135 33.91 -19.22 -28.24
CA ARG A 135 34.06 -18.32 -29.40
C ARG A 135 33.07 -18.58 -30.53
N ARG A 136 32.39 -19.73 -30.51
CA ARG A 136 31.33 -20.10 -31.47
C ARG A 136 29.92 -19.78 -30.99
N MET A 137 29.75 -19.35 -29.74
CA MET A 137 28.44 -19.05 -29.16
C MET A 137 27.83 -17.79 -29.80
N ARG A 138 27.04 -18.00 -30.85
CA ARG A 138 26.25 -16.96 -31.54
C ARG A 138 24.84 -16.81 -30.95
N ALA A 139 24.37 -17.80 -30.20
CA ALA A 139 23.04 -17.85 -29.62
C ALA A 139 22.92 -17.01 -28.34
N ILE A 140 21.88 -16.17 -28.28
CA ILE A 140 21.58 -15.28 -27.15
C ILE A 140 20.40 -15.81 -26.32
N TYR A 141 19.82 -16.96 -26.71
CA TYR A 141 18.66 -17.58 -26.08
C TYR A 141 19.06 -18.88 -25.36
N GLY A 142 18.45 -19.17 -24.20
CA GLY A 142 18.77 -20.37 -23.39
C GLY A 142 20.10 -20.31 -22.63
N THR A 143 20.78 -19.16 -22.62
CA THR A 143 21.99 -18.91 -21.82
C THR A 143 21.64 -18.20 -20.51
N ALA A 144 22.57 -18.16 -19.55
CA ALA A 144 22.40 -17.39 -18.31
C ALA A 144 22.10 -15.89 -18.57
N MET A 145 22.63 -15.34 -19.67
CA MET A 145 22.33 -13.97 -20.10
C MET A 145 20.88 -13.83 -20.59
N HIS A 146 20.36 -14.82 -21.32
CA HIS A 146 18.96 -14.87 -21.72
C HIS A 146 18.02 -14.87 -20.51
N GLU A 147 18.29 -15.77 -19.57
CA GLU A 147 17.48 -15.94 -18.36
C GLU A 147 17.48 -14.68 -17.50
N SER A 148 18.64 -14.05 -17.32
CA SER A 148 18.77 -12.77 -16.61
C SER A 148 17.91 -11.68 -17.28
N ARG A 149 17.91 -11.62 -18.61
CA ARG A 149 17.12 -10.66 -19.39
C ARG A 149 15.62 -10.87 -19.21
N VAL A 150 15.16 -12.11 -19.31
CA VAL A 150 13.75 -12.49 -19.09
C VAL A 150 13.33 -12.20 -17.65
N ALA A 151 14.20 -12.49 -16.67
CA ALA A 151 13.95 -12.19 -15.26
C ALA A 151 13.80 -10.68 -15.02
N HIS A 152 14.68 -9.84 -15.61
CA HIS A 152 14.56 -8.39 -15.54
C HIS A 152 13.25 -7.86 -16.14
N LYS A 153 12.85 -8.40 -17.30
CA LYS A 153 11.57 -8.03 -17.94
C LYS A 153 10.39 -8.37 -17.04
N ARG A 154 10.34 -9.60 -16.51
CA ARG A 154 9.30 -10.05 -15.56
C ARG A 154 9.27 -9.17 -14.32
N ALA A 155 10.43 -8.90 -13.71
CA ALA A 155 10.52 -8.04 -12.54
C ALA A 155 9.96 -6.63 -12.79
N ARG A 156 10.23 -6.04 -13.96
CA ARG A 156 9.68 -4.73 -14.34
C ARG A 156 8.16 -4.79 -14.55
N GLU A 157 7.65 -5.81 -15.23
CA GLU A 157 6.21 -6.00 -15.42
C GLU A 157 5.49 -6.18 -14.07
N THR A 158 6.07 -6.98 -13.16
CA THR A 158 5.58 -7.14 -11.79
C THR A 158 5.60 -5.83 -11.03
N ALA A 159 6.69 -5.06 -11.11
CA ALA A 159 6.78 -3.76 -10.45
C ALA A 159 5.72 -2.77 -10.96
N ARG A 160 5.46 -2.78 -12.28
CA ARG A 160 4.41 -1.96 -12.90
C ARG A 160 3.02 -2.37 -12.40
N PHE A 161 2.75 -3.67 -12.32
CA PHE A 161 1.51 -4.20 -11.76
C PHE A 161 1.32 -3.74 -10.32
N ILE A 162 2.33 -3.94 -9.46
CA ILE A 162 2.32 -3.54 -8.06
C ILE A 162 2.05 -2.04 -7.91
N HIS A 163 2.70 -1.19 -8.73
CA HIS A 163 2.49 0.27 -8.71
C HIS A 163 1.03 0.65 -8.93
N HIS A 164 0.39 0.06 -9.95
CA HIS A 164 -1.00 0.36 -10.26
C HIS A 164 -1.96 -0.24 -9.23
N TYR A 165 -1.71 -1.47 -8.79
CA TYR A 165 -2.54 -2.15 -7.80
C TYR A 165 -2.53 -1.42 -6.44
N GLN A 166 -1.35 -1.02 -5.95
CA GLN A 166 -1.24 -0.28 -4.68
C GLN A 166 -2.00 1.06 -4.73
N ARG A 167 -2.01 1.74 -5.88
CA ARG A 167 -2.78 2.99 -6.09
C ARG A 167 -4.26 2.74 -6.09
N PHE A 168 -4.70 1.72 -6.83
CA PHE A 168 -6.10 1.31 -6.86
C PHE A 168 -6.62 0.98 -5.47
N SER A 169 -5.90 0.12 -4.73
CA SER A 169 -6.23 -0.21 -3.34
C SER A 169 -6.26 1.03 -2.45
N ALA A 170 -5.24 1.89 -2.49
CA ALA A 170 -5.22 3.10 -1.67
C ALA A 170 -6.38 4.07 -1.97
N HIS A 171 -6.83 4.15 -3.23
CA HIS A 171 -8.01 4.93 -3.61
C HIS A 171 -9.32 4.28 -3.15
N ALA A 172 -9.42 2.95 -3.20
CA ALA A 172 -10.56 2.22 -2.66
C ALA A 172 -10.68 2.42 -1.14
N ASP A 173 -9.57 2.33 -0.41
CA ASP A 173 -9.52 2.57 1.02
C ASP A 173 -9.89 4.03 1.37
N SER A 174 -9.40 5.00 0.58
CA SER A 174 -9.82 6.41 0.70
C SER A 174 -11.33 6.56 0.56
N MET A 175 -11.93 5.91 -0.44
CA MET A 175 -13.36 6.02 -0.71
C MET A 175 -14.20 5.49 0.46
N GLU A 176 -13.77 4.39 1.10
CA GLU A 176 -14.47 3.86 2.28
C GLU A 176 -14.43 4.86 3.46
N LEU A 177 -13.29 5.52 3.67
CA LEU A 177 -13.13 6.55 4.70
C LEU A 177 -13.99 7.80 4.38
N GLU A 178 -14.07 8.20 3.12
CA GLU A 178 -14.93 9.31 2.68
C GLU A 178 -16.42 9.01 2.91
N CYS A 179 -16.86 7.78 2.67
CA CYS A 179 -18.24 7.36 3.00
C CYS A 179 -18.53 7.51 4.51
N LYS A 180 -17.60 7.09 5.38
CA LYS A 180 -17.75 7.25 6.85
C LYS A 180 -17.76 8.73 7.26
N MET A 181 -16.96 9.56 6.59
CA MET A 181 -16.96 11.02 6.81
C MET A 181 -18.30 11.64 6.41
N PHE A 182 -18.90 11.20 5.29
CA PHE A 182 -20.21 11.67 4.86
C PHE A 182 -21.30 11.42 5.91
N ASP A 183 -21.33 10.23 6.51
CA ASP A 183 -22.28 9.91 7.59
C ASP A 183 -22.10 10.85 8.78
N SER A 184 -20.86 11.13 9.19
CA SER A 184 -20.57 12.07 10.27
C SER A 184 -21.04 13.50 9.94
N CYS A 185 -20.82 13.95 8.70
CA CYS A 185 -21.32 15.24 8.22
C CYS A 185 -22.85 15.30 8.22
N ALA A 186 -23.52 14.24 7.79
CA ALA A 186 -24.97 14.13 7.82
C ALA A 186 -25.51 14.25 9.25
N GLU A 187 -24.94 13.50 10.21
CA GLU A 187 -25.31 13.60 11.63
C GLU A 187 -25.13 15.02 12.20
N ARG A 188 -24.06 15.72 11.84
CA ARG A 188 -23.82 17.11 12.27
C ARG A 188 -24.79 18.10 11.64
N LEU A 189 -25.27 17.83 10.42
CA LEU A 189 -26.25 18.66 9.73
C LEU A 189 -27.68 18.42 10.23
N LYS A 190 -28.02 17.23 10.74
CA LYS A 190 -29.37 16.90 11.26
C LYS A 190 -29.96 17.97 12.19
N PRO A 191 -29.28 18.44 13.26
CA PRO A 191 -29.87 19.43 14.15
C PRO A 191 -30.12 20.77 13.46
N ILE A 192 -29.28 21.17 12.50
CA ILE A 192 -29.44 22.41 11.72
C ILE A 192 -30.67 22.28 10.82
N VAL A 193 -30.81 21.16 10.12
CA VAL A 193 -31.98 20.88 9.26
C VAL A 193 -33.25 20.81 10.09
N GLN A 194 -33.21 20.14 11.25
CA GLN A 194 -34.35 20.04 12.14
C GLN A 194 -34.78 21.40 12.70
N ALA A 195 -33.83 22.22 13.15
CA ALA A 195 -34.11 23.59 13.57
C ALA A 195 -34.71 24.45 12.43
N ALA A 196 -34.25 24.25 11.19
CA ALA A 196 -34.80 24.96 10.03
C ALA A 196 -36.20 24.48 9.63
N VAL A 197 -36.54 23.20 9.82
CA VAL A 197 -37.89 22.66 9.57
C VAL A 197 -38.88 23.09 10.65
N GLU A 198 -38.42 23.18 11.91
CA GLU A 198 -39.22 23.65 13.05
C GLU A 198 -39.37 25.18 13.09
N PHE A 199 -38.66 25.91 12.22
CA PHE A 199 -38.68 27.37 12.14
C PHE A 199 -39.99 27.88 11.53
N ASN A 200 -40.91 28.34 12.39
CA ASN A 200 -42.21 28.91 12.01
C ASN A 200 -42.15 30.41 11.66
N GLY A 201 -40.98 30.97 11.32
CA GLY A 201 -40.85 32.38 10.95
C GLY A 201 -40.80 33.37 12.12
N ASP A 202 -40.54 32.90 13.35
CA ASP A 202 -40.47 33.77 14.52
C ASP A 202 -39.15 34.56 14.55
N SER A 203 -39.26 35.88 14.61
CA SER A 203 -38.15 36.83 14.49
C SER A 203 -37.15 36.82 15.66
N THR A 204 -37.41 36.01 16.68
CA THR A 204 -36.56 35.86 17.87
C THR A 204 -35.55 34.70 17.78
N PHE A 205 -35.56 33.93 16.69
CA PHE A 205 -34.64 32.80 16.51
C PHE A 205 -33.30 33.31 15.95
N ASN A 206 -32.33 33.56 16.83
CA ASN A 206 -30.97 33.90 16.43
C ASN A 206 -30.08 32.64 16.44
N PHE A 207 -29.38 32.43 15.31
CA PHE A 207 -28.25 31.51 15.18
C PHE A 207 -27.06 31.92 16.05
#